data_AF-A0A2G9QGL3-F1
#
_entry.id   AF-A0A2G9QGL3-F1
#
_cell.length_a   1.000
_cell.length_b   1.000
_cell.length_c   1.000
_cell.angle_alpha   90.00
_cell.angle_beta   90.00
_cell.angle_gamma   90.00
#
_symmetry.space_group_name_H-M   'P 1'
#
loop_
_entity.id
_entity.type
_entity.pdbx_description
1 polymer ?
#
loop_
_entity_poly.entity_id
_entity_poly.type
_entity_poly.pdbx_seq_one_letter_code
_entity_poly.pdbx_strand_id
1 'polypeptide(L)'
;MNGYKLKQNKARGATFLPPNNFEAPKQVDWREKGYVTPVKDQDQDCKYDPASRAANDTGFMDIESGNEKALMKAVASVGPVSVAIDAAHESFQFYQHGIYYEPECSSENLDHGVLVVGYGFEGEDVDGKKYWIVKNSWAETWGDKGYIKIAKDKKNHCGIATAASYPLV
;
A
#
# COMPACT_ATOMS: atom_id res chain seq x y z
N MET A 1 -9.97 -13.76 -11.95
CA MET A 1 -8.65 -13.74 -11.30
C MET A 1 -8.81 -14.33 -9.91
N ASN A 2 -8.11 -15.40 -9.58
CA ASN A 2 -8.15 -15.96 -8.22
C ASN A 2 -7.14 -15.17 -7.38
N GLY A 3 -7.64 -14.22 -6.59
CA GLY A 3 -6.84 -13.38 -5.71
C GLY A 3 -6.01 -14.17 -4.70
N TYR A 4 -5.13 -13.45 -4.00
CA TYR A 4 -4.24 -13.99 -2.98
C TYR A 4 -5.02 -14.73 -1.89
N LYS A 5 -4.70 -16.01 -1.63
CA LYS A 5 -5.27 -16.79 -0.53
C LYS A 5 -4.19 -17.02 0.53
N LEU A 6 -4.34 -16.38 1.69
CA LEU A 6 -3.45 -16.56 2.83
C LEU A 6 -3.47 -18.02 3.30
N LYS A 7 -2.35 -18.74 3.14
CA LYS A 7 -2.16 -20.06 3.76
C LYS A 7 -1.65 -19.88 5.20
N GLN A 8 -2.19 -20.66 6.13
CA GLN A 8 -1.95 -20.56 7.58
C GLN A 8 -0.53 -20.91 8.05
N ASN A 9 0.33 -21.45 7.19
CA ASN A 9 1.73 -21.74 7.51
C ASN A 9 2.66 -20.70 6.86
N LYS A 10 2.80 -19.53 7.52
CA LYS A 10 3.75 -18.48 7.10
C LYS A 10 5.13 -18.71 7.72
N ALA A 11 6.17 -18.69 6.89
CA ALA A 11 7.43 -18.11 7.32
C ALA A 11 7.13 -16.63 7.63
N ARG A 12 7.23 -16.23 8.89
CA ARG A 12 7.02 -14.82 9.28
C ARG A 12 8.27 -14.04 8.91
N GLY A 13 8.11 -12.92 8.20
CA GLY A 13 9.19 -11.95 8.06
C GLY A 13 9.53 -11.39 9.44
N ALA A 14 10.72 -10.81 9.57
CA ALA A 14 11.01 -10.05 10.78
C ALA A 14 10.06 -8.84 10.85
N THR A 15 9.64 -8.46 12.05
CA THR A 15 8.68 -7.37 12.24
C THR A 15 9.42 -6.03 12.29
N PHE A 16 8.97 -5.07 11.49
CA PHE A 16 9.50 -3.71 11.52
C PHE A 16 9.25 -3.04 12.87
N LEU A 17 10.32 -2.60 13.50
CA LEU A 17 10.28 -1.74 14.67
C LEU A 17 10.77 -0.34 14.27
N PRO A 18 9.93 0.70 14.38
CA PRO A 18 10.36 2.05 14.06
C PRO A 18 11.46 2.52 15.03
N PRO A 19 12.42 3.34 14.58
CA PRO A 19 13.47 3.86 15.47
C PRO A 19 12.88 4.65 16.65
N ASN A 20 13.53 4.54 17.81
CA ASN A 20 13.18 5.33 18.99
C ASN A 20 13.30 6.83 18.65
N ASN A 21 12.29 7.61 19.05
CA ASN A 21 12.17 9.05 18.78
C ASN A 21 12.05 9.46 17.30
N PHE A 22 11.80 8.53 16.38
CA PHE A 22 11.45 8.91 15.00
C PHE A 22 10.03 9.51 14.94
N GLU A 23 9.98 10.78 14.59
CA GLU A 23 8.77 11.51 14.21
C GLU A 23 8.66 11.54 12.69
N ALA A 24 7.62 10.88 12.17
CA ALA A 24 7.35 10.91 10.74
C ALA A 24 6.83 12.30 10.34
N PRO A 25 7.18 12.82 9.16
CA PRO A 25 6.60 14.06 8.64
C PRO A 25 5.08 13.92 8.50
N LYS A 26 4.35 15.04 8.51
CA LYS A 26 2.88 15.01 8.43
C LYS A 26 2.34 14.51 7.09
N GLN A 27 3.14 14.58 6.04
CA GLN A 27 2.81 14.11 4.71
C GLN A 27 4.06 13.60 3.99
N VAL A 28 3.88 12.58 3.16
CA VAL A 28 4.90 12.00 2.28
C VAL A 28 4.23 11.64 0.97
N ASP A 29 4.88 11.97 -0.15
CA ASP A 29 4.48 11.51 -1.47
C ASP A 29 5.71 11.04 -2.26
N TRP A 30 5.86 9.72 -2.40
CA TRP A 30 6.98 9.12 -3.12
C TRP A 30 6.85 9.26 -4.65
N ARG A 31 5.68 9.67 -5.17
CA ARG A 31 5.48 9.93 -6.60
C ARG A 31 6.34 11.11 -7.04
N GLU A 32 6.41 12.16 -6.22
CA GLU A 32 7.23 13.36 -6.47
C GLU A 32 8.74 13.08 -6.41
N LYS A 33 9.13 11.96 -5.79
CA LYS A 33 10.54 11.58 -5.59
C LYS A 33 11.06 10.61 -6.66
N GLY A 34 10.21 10.16 -7.59
CA GLY A 34 10.60 9.24 -8.67
C GLY A 34 10.80 7.79 -8.23
N TYR A 35 10.36 7.41 -7.02
CA TYR A 35 10.47 6.04 -6.49
C TYR A 35 9.29 5.15 -6.88
N VAL A 36 8.38 5.65 -7.72
CA VAL A 36 7.16 4.94 -8.15
C VAL A 36 7.21 4.79 -9.67
N THR A 37 7.22 3.55 -10.14
CA THR A 37 7.22 3.23 -11.58
C THR A 37 5.84 3.43 -12.21
N PRO A 38 5.73 3.55 -13.54
CA PRO A 38 4.45 3.44 -14.25
C PRO A 38 3.81 2.03 -14.10
N VAL A 39 2.54 1.90 -14.49
CA VAL A 39 1.90 0.58 -14.65
C VAL A 39 2.48 -0.08 -15.91
N LYS A 40 2.88 -1.36 -15.82
CA LYS A 40 3.47 -2.11 -16.94
C LYS A 40 2.55 -3.26 -17.31
N ASP A 41 2.37 -3.50 -18.61
CA ASP A 41 1.72 -4.70 -19.13
C ASP A 41 2.64 -5.92 -18.93
N GLN A 42 2.08 -6.98 -18.36
CA GLN A 42 2.80 -8.20 -17.98
C GLN A 42 2.37 -9.43 -18.81
N ASP A 43 1.48 -9.28 -19.79
CA ASP A 43 0.96 -10.41 -20.58
C ASP A 43 1.94 -10.83 -21.69
N GLN A 44 3.11 -11.34 -21.30
CA GLN A 44 4.17 -11.79 -22.20
C GLN A 44 4.88 -13.04 -21.63
N ASP A 45 5.49 -13.82 -22.51
CA ASP A 45 6.34 -14.95 -22.10
C ASP A 45 7.51 -14.49 -21.21
N CYS A 46 7.87 -15.34 -20.24
CA CYS A 46 9.01 -15.09 -19.36
C CYS A 46 10.33 -15.05 -20.16
N LYS A 47 11.01 -13.90 -20.12
CA LYS A 47 12.31 -13.65 -20.78
C LYS A 47 13.37 -13.26 -19.76
N TYR A 48 13.46 -14.00 -18.66
CA TYR A 48 14.45 -13.72 -17.62
C TYR A 48 15.88 -13.89 -18.15
N ASP A 49 16.69 -12.87 -17.92
CA ASP A 49 18.11 -12.85 -18.24
C ASP A 49 18.90 -12.41 -16.98
N PRO A 50 19.78 -13.27 -16.43
CA PRO A 50 20.62 -12.92 -15.28
C PRO A 50 21.50 -11.67 -15.51
N ALA A 51 21.89 -11.39 -16.75
CA ALA A 51 22.67 -10.20 -17.08
C ALA A 51 21.85 -8.90 -17.02
N SER A 52 20.52 -9.01 -17.13
CA SER A 52 19.57 -7.90 -17.08
C SER A 52 18.98 -7.67 -15.67
N ARG A 53 19.56 -8.26 -14.62
CA ARG A 53 19.07 -8.14 -13.23
C ARG A 53 19.28 -6.72 -12.70
N ALA A 54 18.18 -6.05 -12.32
CA ALA A 54 18.20 -4.67 -11.82
C ALA A 54 18.35 -4.55 -10.28
N ALA A 55 17.97 -5.58 -9.52
CA ALA A 55 18.05 -5.59 -8.06
C ALA A 55 18.16 -7.02 -7.51
N ASN A 56 18.60 -7.17 -6.27
CA ASN A 56 18.50 -8.41 -5.50
C ASN A 56 17.47 -8.22 -4.38
N ASP A 57 16.77 -9.28 -4.04
CA ASP A 57 15.95 -9.35 -2.84
C ASP A 57 16.66 -10.26 -1.83
N THR A 58 16.88 -9.76 -0.62
CA THR A 58 17.53 -10.45 0.49
C THR A 58 16.53 -10.87 1.57
N GLY A 59 15.26 -10.49 1.44
CA GLY A 59 14.20 -10.85 2.37
C GLY A 59 13.12 -9.79 2.45
N PHE A 60 12.27 -9.86 3.47
CA PHE A 60 11.20 -8.89 3.67
C PHE A 60 10.97 -8.61 5.15
N MET A 61 10.41 -7.45 5.41
CA MET A 61 9.96 -7.03 6.73
C MET A 61 8.44 -6.90 6.73
N ASP A 62 7.81 -7.56 7.69
CA ASP A 62 6.38 -7.40 7.94
C ASP A 62 6.15 -6.20 8.86
N ILE A 63 5.06 -5.47 8.62
CA ILE A 63 4.57 -4.44 9.54
C ILE A 63 3.52 -5.08 10.44
N GLU A 64 3.51 -4.68 11.72
CA GLU A 64 2.54 -5.18 12.69
C GLU A 64 1.10 -5.01 12.19
N SER A 65 0.34 -6.11 12.20
CA SER A 65 -1.01 -6.17 11.64
C SER A 65 -1.94 -5.17 12.32
N GLY A 66 -2.64 -4.39 11.50
CA GLY A 66 -3.59 -3.36 11.91
C GLY A 66 -2.95 -2.08 12.44
N ASN A 67 -1.62 -2.00 12.51
CA ASN A 67 -0.92 -0.84 13.08
C ASN A 67 -0.65 0.24 12.02
N GLU A 68 -1.65 1.09 11.77
CA GLU A 68 -1.55 2.23 10.83
C GLU A 68 -0.39 3.19 11.18
N LYS A 69 -0.04 3.34 12.46
CA LYS A 69 1.09 4.18 12.89
C LYS A 69 2.42 3.56 12.51
N ALA A 70 2.58 2.24 12.65
CA ALA A 70 3.78 1.53 12.20
C ALA A 70 3.90 1.59 10.68
N LEU A 71 2.78 1.41 9.95
CA LEU A 71 2.73 1.58 8.50
C LEU A 71 3.19 2.98 8.08
N MET A 72 2.67 4.03 8.73
CA MET A 72 3.03 5.43 8.43
C MET A 72 4.53 5.67 8.61
N LYS A 73 5.10 5.14 9.69
CA LYS A 73 6.52 5.26 9.97
C LYS A 73 7.36 4.52 8.94
N ALA A 74 6.98 3.30 8.56
CA ALA A 74 7.66 2.55 7.51
C ALA A 74 7.63 3.31 6.18
N VAL A 75 6.46 3.84 5.79
CA VAL A 75 6.33 4.64 4.56
C VAL A 75 7.22 5.87 4.59
N ALA A 76 7.38 6.51 5.74
CA ALA A 76 8.23 7.69 5.88
C ALA A 76 9.73 7.38 5.87
N SER A 77 10.15 6.30 6.53
CA SER A 77 11.57 6.03 6.76
C SER A 77 12.18 5.08 5.74
N VAL A 78 11.37 4.23 5.09
CA VAL A 78 11.84 3.18 4.19
C VAL A 78 11.50 3.51 2.74
N GLY A 79 10.23 3.83 2.45
CA GLY A 79 9.77 4.00 1.07
C GLY A 79 8.36 3.47 0.86
N PRO A 80 7.95 3.24 -0.40
CA PRO A 80 6.68 2.58 -0.71
C PRO A 80 6.54 1.20 -0.04
N VAL A 81 5.34 0.88 0.46
CA VAL A 81 5.03 -0.35 1.20
C VAL A 81 3.93 -1.13 0.50
N SER A 82 4.14 -2.42 0.27
CA SER A 82 3.12 -3.32 -0.27
C SER A 82 2.07 -3.62 0.78
N VAL A 83 0.79 -3.53 0.43
CA VAL A 83 -0.33 -3.81 1.33
C VAL A 83 -1.40 -4.64 0.63
N ALA A 84 -2.24 -5.32 1.41
CA ALA A 84 -3.48 -5.91 0.90
C ALA A 84 -4.69 -5.16 1.48
N ILE A 85 -5.74 -5.01 0.67
CA ILE A 85 -6.99 -4.34 1.02
C ILE A 85 -8.20 -5.19 0.63
N ASP A 86 -9.36 -4.88 1.20
CA ASP A 86 -10.67 -5.25 0.66
C ASP A 86 -11.05 -4.29 -0.49
N ALA A 87 -11.12 -4.83 -1.71
CA ALA A 87 -11.51 -4.11 -2.92
C ALA A 87 -12.75 -4.72 -3.59
N ALA A 88 -13.54 -5.51 -2.85
CA ALA A 88 -14.70 -6.25 -3.39
C ALA A 88 -15.90 -5.36 -3.75
N HIS A 89 -15.90 -4.11 -3.28
CA HIS A 89 -17.05 -3.20 -3.36
C HIS A 89 -17.15 -2.47 -4.69
N GLU A 90 -18.37 -2.26 -5.19
CA GLU A 90 -18.60 -1.48 -6.43
C GLU A 90 -18.07 -0.04 -6.32
N SER A 91 -18.14 0.55 -5.13
CA SER A 91 -17.60 1.88 -4.83
C SER A 91 -16.09 1.97 -5.08
N PHE A 92 -15.35 0.87 -4.85
CA PHE A 92 -13.93 0.77 -5.21
C PHE A 92 -13.77 0.64 -6.72
N GLN A 93 -14.54 -0.25 -7.36
CA GLN A 93 -14.45 -0.50 -8.79
C GLN A 93 -14.62 0.78 -9.63
N PHE A 94 -15.53 1.66 -9.22
CA PHE A 94 -15.84 2.91 -9.92
C PHE A 94 -15.25 4.16 -9.26
N TYR A 95 -14.30 4.02 -8.34
CA TYR A 95 -13.61 5.15 -7.74
C TYR A 95 -12.98 6.07 -8.82
N GLN A 96 -13.10 7.39 -8.62
CA GLN A 96 -12.51 8.40 -9.51
C GLN A 96 -11.64 9.41 -8.78
N HIS A 97 -12.09 9.97 -7.66
CA HIS A 97 -11.34 10.96 -6.89
C HIS A 97 -11.86 11.11 -5.45
N GLY A 98 -11.17 11.91 -4.63
CA GLY A 98 -11.53 12.17 -3.24
C GLY A 98 -10.99 11.11 -2.27
N ILE A 99 -11.21 11.29 -0.96
CA ILE A 99 -10.83 10.30 0.05
C ILE A 99 -11.88 9.19 0.05
N TYR A 100 -11.48 8.01 -0.41
CA TYR A 100 -12.29 6.80 -0.43
C TYR A 100 -12.59 6.32 0.99
N TYR A 101 -13.88 6.07 1.23
CA TYR A 101 -14.39 5.44 2.43
C TYR A 101 -15.61 4.58 2.07
N GLU A 102 -15.57 3.30 2.42
CA GLU A 102 -16.64 2.35 2.19
C GLU A 102 -17.08 1.72 3.53
N PRO A 103 -18.25 2.08 4.07
CA PRO A 103 -18.73 1.57 5.36
C PRO A 103 -18.68 0.03 5.50
N GLU A 104 -18.87 -0.70 4.40
CA GLU A 104 -18.88 -2.18 4.40
C GLU A 104 -17.50 -2.80 4.20
N CYS A 105 -16.45 -1.98 4.06
CA CYS A 105 -15.09 -2.44 3.84
C CYS A 105 -14.56 -3.24 5.04
N SER A 106 -14.12 -4.47 4.78
CA SER A 106 -13.57 -5.36 5.78
C SER A 106 -12.11 -5.02 6.11
N SER A 107 -11.76 -5.09 7.39
CA SER A 107 -10.35 -5.06 7.81
C SER A 107 -9.66 -6.42 7.75
N GLU A 108 -10.39 -7.50 7.43
CA GLU A 108 -9.91 -8.89 7.51
C GLU A 108 -10.04 -9.66 6.18
N ASN A 109 -11.11 -9.41 5.42
CA ASN A 109 -11.36 -10.08 4.13
C ASN A 109 -10.61 -9.35 3.00
N LEU A 110 -9.29 -9.47 3.01
CA LEU A 110 -8.44 -8.84 2.00
C LEU A 110 -8.42 -9.68 0.72
N ASP A 111 -8.56 -9.05 -0.44
CA ASP A 111 -8.62 -9.71 -1.74
C ASP A 111 -7.73 -9.07 -2.82
N HIS A 112 -7.21 -7.87 -2.57
CA HIS A 112 -6.47 -7.09 -3.57
C HIS A 112 -5.15 -6.53 -3.03
N GLY A 113 -4.06 -6.75 -3.78
CA GLY A 113 -2.72 -6.28 -3.44
C GLY A 113 -2.40 -4.95 -4.12
N VAL A 114 -1.98 -3.96 -3.35
CA VAL A 114 -1.69 -2.58 -3.81
C VAL A 114 -0.45 -2.02 -3.13
N LEU A 115 -0.02 -0.81 -3.51
CA LEU A 115 1.20 -0.19 -2.99
C LEU A 115 0.88 1.16 -2.35
N VAL A 116 1.13 1.29 -1.05
CA VAL A 116 1.10 2.59 -0.36
C VAL A 116 2.36 3.36 -0.75
N VAL A 117 2.17 4.49 -1.41
CA VAL A 117 3.26 5.37 -1.91
C VAL A 117 3.32 6.70 -1.17
N GLY A 118 2.52 6.87 -0.12
CA GLY A 118 2.48 8.12 0.62
C GLY A 118 1.27 8.23 1.52
N TYR A 119 1.17 9.36 2.20
CA TYR A 119 0.04 9.76 3.02
C TYR A 119 0.02 11.28 3.18
N GLY A 120 -1.14 11.82 3.55
CA GLY A 120 -1.31 13.23 3.79
C GLY A 120 -2.69 13.55 4.34
N PHE A 121 -3.11 14.79 4.15
CA PHE A 121 -4.43 15.26 4.55
C PHE A 121 -4.92 16.35 3.59
N GLU A 122 -6.24 16.56 3.53
CA GLU A 122 -6.86 17.63 2.73
C GLU A 122 -7.08 18.88 3.60
N GLY A 123 -6.40 19.98 3.29
CA GLY A 123 -6.53 21.24 4.03
C GLY A 123 -5.86 21.19 5.41
N GLU A 124 -6.54 20.60 6.40
CA GLU A 124 -6.07 20.53 7.79
C GLU A 124 -5.85 19.08 8.24
N ASP A 125 -4.86 18.87 9.11
CA ASP A 125 -4.49 17.57 9.69
C ASP A 125 -5.46 17.18 10.82
N VAL A 126 -6.71 16.92 10.43
CA VAL A 126 -7.83 16.58 11.32
C VAL A 126 -8.50 15.28 10.91
N ASP A 127 -9.26 14.68 11.82
CA ASP A 127 -9.98 13.44 11.55
C ASP A 127 -10.95 13.60 10.35
N GLY A 128 -11.03 12.57 9.52
CA GLY A 128 -11.84 12.57 8.29
C GLY A 128 -11.19 13.27 7.09
N LYS A 129 -10.06 13.96 7.25
CA LYS A 129 -9.32 14.57 6.14
C LYS A 129 -8.00 13.89 5.81
N LYS A 130 -7.58 12.90 6.60
CA LYS A 130 -6.32 12.16 6.39
C LYS A 130 -6.50 11.02 5.41
N TYR A 131 -5.49 10.78 4.58
CA TYR A 131 -5.51 9.72 3.58
C TYR A 131 -4.15 9.06 3.38
N TRP A 132 -4.20 7.81 2.93
CA TRP A 132 -3.11 7.08 2.29
C TRP A 132 -3.14 7.35 0.79
N ILE A 133 -1.98 7.53 0.17
CA ILE A 133 -1.85 7.57 -1.30
C ILE A 133 -1.49 6.16 -1.75
N VAL A 134 -2.36 5.53 -2.52
CA VAL A 134 -2.23 4.12 -2.89
C VAL A 134 -2.21 4.01 -4.41
N LYS A 135 -1.18 3.33 -4.93
CA LYS A 135 -1.05 2.98 -6.34
C LYS A 135 -1.78 1.67 -6.60
N ASN A 136 -2.66 1.68 -7.60
CA ASN A 136 -3.35 0.50 -8.10
C ASN A 136 -2.64 -0.07 -9.36
N SER A 137 -3.11 -1.22 -9.83
CA SER A 137 -2.59 -1.93 -11.01
C SER A 137 -3.61 -2.06 -12.14
N TRP A 138 -4.68 -1.26 -12.16
CA TRP A 138 -5.76 -1.30 -13.15
C TRP A 138 -5.65 -0.19 -14.20
N ALA A 139 -4.42 0.07 -14.66
CA ALA A 139 -4.06 1.15 -15.57
C ALA A 139 -4.33 2.57 -15.03
N GLU A 140 -3.85 3.57 -15.78
CA GLU A 140 -3.97 4.98 -15.39
C GLU A 140 -5.39 5.55 -15.60
N THR A 141 -6.24 4.86 -16.38
CA THR A 141 -7.62 5.28 -16.63
C THR A 141 -8.56 5.06 -15.44
N TRP A 142 -8.14 4.26 -14.46
CA TRP A 142 -8.90 4.02 -13.24
C TRP A 142 -8.48 4.99 -12.13
N GLY A 143 -9.44 5.46 -11.33
CA GLY A 143 -9.17 6.36 -10.21
C GLY A 143 -8.55 7.69 -10.62
N ASP A 144 -7.76 8.27 -9.71
CA ASP A 144 -7.01 9.49 -9.96
C ASP A 144 -5.67 9.13 -10.60
N LYS A 145 -5.70 8.91 -11.92
CA LYS A 145 -4.53 8.53 -12.74
C LYS A 145 -3.86 7.23 -12.27
N GLY A 146 -4.64 6.22 -11.94
CA GLY A 146 -4.17 4.92 -11.41
C GLY A 146 -3.95 4.89 -9.90
N TYR A 147 -4.29 5.97 -9.19
CA TYR A 147 -4.16 6.07 -7.74
C TYR A 147 -5.52 6.25 -7.06
N ILE A 148 -5.52 5.96 -5.76
CA ILE A 148 -6.64 6.20 -4.87
C ILE A 148 -6.14 6.80 -3.55
N LYS A 149 -6.89 7.75 -3.02
CA LYS A 149 -6.72 8.21 -1.64
C LYS A 149 -7.62 7.36 -0.75
N ILE A 150 -7.08 6.56 0.17
CA ILE A 150 -7.86 5.75 1.11
C ILE A 150 -7.87 6.41 2.48
N ALA A 151 -9.01 6.44 3.17
CA ALA A 151 -9.12 7.04 4.50
C ALA A 151 -8.07 6.48 5.48
N LYS A 152 -7.34 7.39 6.14
CA LYS A 152 -6.29 7.07 7.11
C LYS A 152 -6.75 7.34 8.54
N ASP A 153 -6.25 6.54 9.49
CA ASP A 153 -6.58 6.61 10.92
C ASP A 153 -8.08 6.36 11.18
N LYS A 154 -8.72 5.58 10.30
CA LYS A 154 -10.14 5.23 10.32
C LYS A 154 -10.35 3.76 10.66
N LYS A 155 -9.76 3.32 11.78
CA LYS A 155 -9.86 1.94 12.29
C LYS A 155 -9.36 0.89 11.30
N ASN A 156 -8.19 1.10 10.70
CA ASN A 156 -7.61 0.19 9.71
C ASN A 156 -8.59 -0.09 8.55
N HIS A 157 -9.11 0.99 7.99
CA HIS A 157 -10.13 0.95 6.95
C HIS A 157 -9.67 0.11 5.75
N CYS A 158 -10.56 -0.77 5.26
CA CYS A 158 -10.28 -1.75 4.22
C CYS A 158 -9.08 -2.68 4.50
N GLY A 159 -8.61 -2.74 5.75
CA GLY A 159 -7.49 -3.59 6.14
C GLY A 159 -6.13 -3.13 5.64
N ILE A 160 -5.98 -1.84 5.30
CA ILE A 160 -4.75 -1.29 4.70
C ILE A 160 -3.45 -1.57 5.48
N ALA A 161 -3.53 -1.76 6.79
CA ALA A 161 -2.41 -2.14 7.65
C ALA A 161 -2.46 -3.61 8.13
N THR A 162 -3.44 -4.42 7.70
CA THR A 162 -3.60 -5.81 8.14
C THR A 162 -2.49 -6.72 7.62
N ALA A 163 -2.11 -6.57 6.34
CA ALA A 163 -1.04 -7.33 5.71
C ALA A 163 -0.15 -6.39 4.90
N ALA A 164 0.80 -5.75 5.60
CA ALA A 164 1.73 -4.80 5.02
C ALA A 164 3.18 -5.29 5.14
N SER A 165 3.97 -5.14 4.09
CA SER A 165 5.39 -5.53 4.07
C SER A 165 6.21 -4.76 3.04
N TYR A 166 7.52 -4.75 3.22
CA TYR A 166 8.47 -4.19 2.26
C TYR A 166 9.69 -5.11 2.07
N PRO A 167 10.31 -5.12 0.88
CA PRO A 167 11.48 -5.95 0.61
C PRO A 167 12.76 -5.37 1.22
N LEU A 168 13.75 -6.23 1.41
CA LEU A 168 15.12 -5.89 1.80
C LEU A 168 16.01 -6.05 0.57
N VAL A 169 16.59 -4.96 0.09
CA VAL A 169 17.41 -4.93 -1.14
C VAL A 169 18.90 -4.75 -0.85
#